data_AF-A0A7Z6WHR5-F1
#
_entry.id   AF-A0A7Z6WHR5-F1
#
_cell.length_a   1.000
_cell.length_b   1.000
_cell.length_c   1.000
_cell.angle_alpha   90.00
_cell.angle_beta   90.00
_cell.angle_gamma   90.00
#
_symmetry.space_group_name_H-M   'P 1'
#
loop_
_entity.id
_entity.type
_entity.pdbx_description
1 polymer ?
#
loop_
_entity_poly.entity_id
_entity_poly.type
_entity_poly.pdbx_seq_one_letter_code
_entity_poly.pdbx_strand_id
1 'polypeptide(L)'
;RLYSTKEVAMYSFGYSLGMIIQIVLNSINMAWIPWFFDARKEKLLQLSTYISRYLYLGVFLTLGYLTVFPELAQIMGGDKYSSSVQFISLIIVSYFLVFLYTFPVNIQFFYANTTWIPIGTLLAAGVNWLLNLVLIPHYAAYGAAMATIISYLALLIFHHIVSKVKYHYSDVSVRQYIILSGIVFSYAMLMNMFLGNIVIRWSLGIIILIVYSVVFQKVILDLLGKKRRRR
;
A
#
# COMPACT_ATOMS: atom_id res chain seq x y z
N ARG A 1 -29.39 4.98 -9.60
CA ARG A 1 -28.91 5.98 -10.59
C ARG A 1 -27.71 5.36 -11.30
N LEU A 2 -27.81 5.07 -12.60
CA LEU A 2 -26.65 4.65 -13.39
C LEU A 2 -25.79 5.90 -13.65
N TYR A 3 -24.49 5.82 -13.38
CA TYR A 3 -23.55 6.94 -13.59
C TYR A 3 -23.44 7.30 -15.08
N SER A 4 -23.12 8.55 -15.38
CA SER A 4 -22.81 8.98 -16.74
C SER A 4 -21.54 8.31 -17.26
N THR A 5 -21.42 8.12 -18.57
CA THR A 5 -20.22 7.59 -19.22
C THR A 5 -18.95 8.39 -18.87
N LYS A 6 -19.10 9.70 -18.64
CA LYS A 6 -18.02 10.59 -18.18
C LYS A 6 -17.53 10.24 -16.77
N GLU A 7 -18.43 10.02 -15.82
CA GLU A 7 -18.08 9.65 -14.44
C GLU A 7 -17.42 8.27 -14.37
N VAL A 8 -17.92 7.31 -15.16
CA VAL A 8 -17.30 5.99 -15.28
C VAL A 8 -15.88 6.09 -15.85
N ALA A 9 -15.68 6.88 -16.90
CA ALA A 9 -14.35 7.10 -17.47
C ALA A 9 -13.38 7.76 -16.49
N MET A 10 -13.85 8.76 -15.73
CA MET A 10 -13.10 9.43 -14.66
C MET A 10 -12.69 8.46 -13.55
N TYR A 11 -13.61 7.61 -13.12
CA TYR A 11 -13.36 6.58 -12.12
C TYR A 11 -12.29 5.58 -12.59
N SER A 12 -12.48 5.00 -13.78
CA SER A 12 -11.52 4.04 -14.35
C SER A 12 -10.13 4.65 -14.50
N PHE A 13 -10.04 5.89 -14.97
CA PHE A 13 -8.76 6.61 -15.09
C PHE A 13 -8.07 6.78 -13.73
N GLY A 14 -8.80 7.30 -12.74
CA GLY A 14 -8.24 7.50 -11.39
C GLY A 14 -7.82 6.19 -10.72
N TYR A 15 -8.59 5.12 -10.94
CA TYR A 15 -8.24 3.78 -10.44
C TYR A 15 -6.96 3.25 -11.08
N SER A 16 -6.82 3.38 -12.41
CA SER A 16 -5.61 2.97 -13.13
C SER A 16 -4.36 3.70 -12.65
N LEU A 17 -4.45 5.01 -12.40
CA LEU A 17 -3.36 5.77 -11.79
C LEU A 17 -3.05 5.26 -10.39
N GLY A 18 -4.06 5.13 -9.53
CA GLY A 18 -3.88 4.64 -8.17
C GLY A 18 -3.19 3.26 -8.11
N MET A 19 -3.41 2.40 -9.11
CA MET A 19 -2.80 1.07 -9.21
C MET A 19 -1.29 1.08 -9.50
N ILE A 20 -0.72 2.17 -10.01
CA ILE A 20 0.72 2.23 -10.37
C ILE A 20 1.61 1.86 -9.19
N ILE A 21 1.28 2.33 -7.98
CA ILE A 21 2.04 2.00 -6.77
C ILE A 21 2.00 0.49 -6.47
N GLN A 22 0.90 -0.18 -6.76
CA GLN A 22 0.78 -1.63 -6.56
C GLN A 22 1.79 -2.38 -7.43
N ILE A 23 1.99 -1.94 -8.68
CA ILE A 23 2.95 -2.56 -9.60
C ILE A 23 4.36 -2.48 -8.98
N VAL A 24 4.75 -1.28 -8.52
CA VAL A 24 6.06 -1.06 -7.88
C VAL A 24 6.23 -1.94 -6.63
N LEU A 25 5.23 -1.96 -5.74
CA LEU A 25 5.26 -2.74 -4.50
C LEU A 25 5.26 -4.26 -4.77
N ASN A 26 4.56 -4.71 -5.81
CA ASN A 26 4.59 -6.12 -6.22
C ASN A 26 5.94 -6.52 -6.80
N SER A 27 6.57 -5.66 -7.61
CA SER A 27 7.90 -5.94 -8.18
C SER A 27 8.96 -6.13 -7.08
N ILE A 28 8.95 -5.29 -6.04
CA ILE A 28 9.85 -5.48 -4.90
C ILE A 28 9.48 -6.73 -4.09
N ASN A 29 8.18 -7.08 -3.99
CA ASN A 29 7.74 -8.30 -3.30
C ASN A 29 8.20 -9.57 -4.01
N MET A 30 8.19 -9.58 -5.35
CA MET A 30 8.72 -10.69 -6.15
C MET A 30 10.21 -10.94 -5.87
N ALA A 31 11.00 -9.88 -5.68
CA ALA A 31 12.41 -10.00 -5.29
C ALA A 31 12.58 -10.40 -3.81
N TRP A 32 11.65 -9.96 -2.94
CA TRP A 32 11.66 -10.22 -1.51
C TRP A 32 11.36 -11.69 -1.16
N ILE A 33 10.38 -12.30 -1.81
CA ILE A 33 9.87 -13.64 -1.43
C ILE A 33 10.97 -14.73 -1.41
N PRO A 34 11.79 -14.93 -2.46
CA PRO A 34 12.81 -15.97 -2.45
C PRO A 34 13.82 -15.76 -1.31
N TRP A 35 14.30 -14.53 -1.16
CA TRP A 35 15.23 -14.16 -0.10
C TRP A 35 14.62 -14.39 1.30
N PHE A 36 13.36 -14.03 1.49
CA PHE A 36 12.65 -14.21 2.75
C PHE A 36 12.51 -15.70 3.10
N PHE A 37 12.22 -16.56 2.12
CA PHE A 37 12.10 -17.99 2.35
C PHE A 37 13.44 -18.61 2.74
N ASP A 38 14.52 -18.25 2.03
CA ASP A 38 15.87 -18.75 2.35
C ASP A 38 16.31 -18.28 3.74
N ALA A 39 16.16 -16.99 4.04
CA ALA A 39 16.52 -16.43 5.34
C ALA A 39 15.75 -17.08 6.50
N ARG A 40 14.50 -17.51 6.27
CA ARG A 40 13.69 -18.19 7.27
C ARG A 40 14.06 -19.66 7.43
N LYS A 41 14.38 -20.38 6.34
CA LYS A 41 14.95 -21.74 6.39
C LYS A 41 16.29 -21.77 7.15
N GLU A 42 17.14 -20.79 6.88
CA GLU A 42 18.44 -20.62 7.54
C GLU A 42 18.34 -20.06 8.97
N LYS A 43 17.15 -19.74 9.47
CA LYS A 43 16.90 -19.15 10.80
C LYS A 43 17.77 -17.92 11.08
N LEU A 44 17.87 -17.03 10.09
CA LEU A 44 18.71 -15.84 10.18
C LEU A 44 18.33 -14.97 11.38
N LEU A 45 19.28 -14.78 12.32
CA LEU A 45 19.06 -14.07 13.60
C LEU A 45 18.48 -12.66 13.44
N GLN A 46 18.83 -11.98 12.34
CA GLN A 46 18.42 -10.59 12.07
C GLN A 46 17.18 -10.47 11.17
N LEU A 47 16.40 -11.53 10.97
CA LEU A 47 15.29 -11.56 9.99
C LEU A 47 14.28 -10.42 10.23
N SER A 48 13.90 -10.19 11.49
CA SER A 48 12.99 -9.09 11.89
C SER A 48 13.49 -7.71 11.50
N THR A 49 14.81 -7.51 11.49
CA THR A 49 15.42 -6.26 11.04
C THR A 49 15.18 -6.08 9.55
N TYR A 50 15.49 -7.07 8.71
CA TYR A 50 15.26 -6.96 7.25
C TYR A 50 13.79 -6.77 6.91
N ILE A 51 12.88 -7.43 7.62
CA ILE A 51 11.44 -7.24 7.47
C ILE A 51 11.04 -5.79 7.72
N SER A 52 11.56 -5.20 8.80
CA SER A 52 11.32 -3.79 9.12
C SER A 52 11.88 -2.87 8.03
N ARG A 53 13.06 -3.18 7.49
CA ARG A 53 13.66 -2.41 6.37
C ARG A 53 12.81 -2.46 5.11
N TYR A 54 12.30 -3.64 4.78
CA TYR A 54 11.42 -3.84 3.63
C TYR A 54 10.09 -3.07 3.80
N LEU A 55 9.50 -3.08 5.01
CA LEU A 55 8.35 -2.24 5.34
C LEU A 55 8.64 -0.75 5.14
N TYR A 56 9.77 -0.26 5.63
CA TYR A 56 10.15 1.16 5.49
C TYR A 56 10.37 1.55 4.04
N LEU A 57 10.94 0.66 3.22
CA LEU A 57 11.05 0.89 1.78
C LEU A 57 9.66 1.04 1.13
N GLY A 58 8.71 0.15 1.46
CA GLY A 58 7.34 0.23 0.95
C GLY A 58 6.64 1.54 1.33
N VAL A 59 6.81 2.00 2.57
CA VAL A 59 6.31 3.31 3.03
C VAL A 59 6.94 4.43 2.21
N PHE A 60 8.27 4.47 2.11
CA PHE A 60 8.98 5.51 1.36
C PHE A 60 8.49 5.63 -0.09
N LEU A 61 8.37 4.51 -0.80
CA LEU A 61 7.87 4.48 -2.17
C LEU A 61 6.43 4.98 -2.28
N THR A 62 5.59 4.65 -1.30
CA THR A 62 4.18 5.08 -1.26
C THR A 62 4.06 6.57 -0.98
N LEU A 63 4.84 7.11 -0.03
CA LEU A 63 4.88 8.56 0.24
C LEU A 63 5.42 9.34 -0.98
N GLY A 64 6.46 8.81 -1.63
CA GLY A 64 6.98 9.36 -2.88
C GLY A 64 5.90 9.45 -3.95
N TYR A 65 5.16 8.35 -4.17
CA TYR A 65 4.08 8.34 -5.15
C TYR A 65 2.92 9.27 -4.78
N LEU A 66 2.52 9.32 -3.51
CA LEU A 66 1.51 10.27 -3.00
C LEU A 66 1.90 11.74 -3.23
N THR A 67 3.20 12.02 -3.35
CA THR A 67 3.70 13.37 -3.64
C THR A 67 3.56 13.72 -5.12
N VAL A 68 3.70 12.76 -6.04
CA VAL A 68 3.87 13.00 -7.49
C VAL A 68 2.63 12.62 -8.32
N PHE A 69 1.71 11.81 -7.77
CA PHE A 69 0.53 11.35 -8.52
C PHE A 69 -0.35 12.44 -9.14
N PRO A 70 -0.53 13.65 -8.55
CA PRO A 70 -1.39 14.67 -9.15
C PRO A 70 -0.84 15.20 -10.48
N GLU A 71 0.48 15.39 -10.59
CA GLU A 71 1.15 15.77 -11.83
C GLU A 71 1.05 14.65 -12.87
N LEU A 72 1.24 13.39 -12.44
CA LEU A 72 1.04 12.25 -13.34
C LEU A 72 -0.39 12.21 -13.86
N ALA A 73 -1.38 12.52 -13.02
CA ALA A 73 -2.77 12.62 -13.44
C ALA A 73 -3.00 13.74 -14.45
N GLN A 74 -2.40 14.92 -14.26
CA GLN A 74 -2.48 16.02 -15.21
C GLN A 74 -1.79 15.71 -16.54
N ILE A 75 -0.61 15.10 -16.50
CA ILE A 75 0.15 14.74 -17.71
C ILE A 75 -0.59 13.67 -18.52
N MET A 76 -1.19 12.67 -17.85
CA MET A 76 -1.85 11.55 -18.54
C MET A 76 -3.29 11.85 -18.97
N GLY A 77 -4.03 12.66 -18.19
CA GLY A 77 -5.46 12.91 -18.42
C GLY A 77 -5.78 14.33 -18.91
N GLY A 78 -4.90 15.30 -18.67
CA GLY A 78 -5.19 16.73 -18.85
C GLY A 78 -6.23 17.27 -17.86
N ASP A 79 -6.61 18.53 -18.04
CA ASP A 79 -7.49 19.27 -17.11
C ASP A 79 -8.88 18.62 -16.94
N LYS A 80 -9.32 17.85 -17.94
CA LYS A 80 -10.61 17.15 -17.94
C LYS A 80 -10.76 16.14 -16.81
N TYR A 81 -9.66 15.65 -16.22
CA TYR A 81 -9.67 14.64 -15.15
C TYR A 81 -9.23 15.20 -13.78
N SER A 82 -9.06 16.52 -13.66
CA SER A 82 -8.68 17.21 -12.42
C SER A 82 -9.58 16.87 -11.23
N SER A 83 -10.89 16.69 -11.46
CA SER A 83 -11.86 16.30 -10.42
C SER A 83 -11.70 14.84 -9.94
N SER A 84 -11.03 13.99 -10.73
CA SER A 84 -10.80 12.58 -10.38
C SER A 84 -9.65 12.41 -9.40
N VAL A 85 -8.76 13.40 -9.31
CA VAL A 85 -7.48 13.31 -8.58
C VAL A 85 -7.67 13.04 -7.09
N GLN A 86 -8.76 13.56 -6.50
CA GLN A 86 -8.92 13.55 -5.05
C GLN A 86 -9.10 12.14 -4.46
N PHE A 87 -9.82 11.23 -5.15
CA PHE A 87 -9.99 9.85 -4.64
C PHE A 87 -8.80 8.92 -4.97
N ILE A 88 -7.91 9.31 -5.90
CA ILE A 88 -6.74 8.50 -6.29
C ILE A 88 -5.84 8.23 -5.08
N SER A 89 -5.65 9.24 -4.23
CA SER A 89 -4.92 9.12 -2.97
C SER A 89 -5.44 7.99 -2.06
N LEU A 90 -6.76 7.81 -1.98
CA LEU A 90 -7.39 6.74 -1.20
C LEU A 90 -7.15 5.37 -1.85
N ILE A 91 -7.16 5.31 -3.17
CA ILE A 91 -6.79 4.09 -3.90
C ILE A 91 -5.32 3.72 -3.64
N ILE A 92 -4.40 4.70 -3.63
CA ILE A 92 -2.99 4.48 -3.28
C ILE A 92 -2.86 3.91 -1.86
N VAL A 93 -3.58 4.47 -0.88
CA VAL A 93 -3.62 3.93 0.49
C VAL A 93 -4.13 2.49 0.48
N SER A 94 -5.17 2.19 -0.31
CA SER A 94 -5.71 0.83 -0.38
C SER A 94 -4.67 -0.17 -0.89
N TYR A 95 -3.87 0.18 -1.90
CA TYR A 95 -2.80 -0.68 -2.40
C TYR A 95 -1.62 -0.79 -1.44
N PHE A 96 -1.36 0.23 -0.61
CA PHE A 96 -0.43 0.08 0.49
C PHE A 96 -0.90 -0.94 1.53
N LEU A 97 -2.20 -1.02 1.82
CA LEU A 97 -2.75 -2.09 2.67
C LEU A 97 -2.57 -3.47 2.03
N VAL A 98 -2.72 -3.59 0.70
CA VAL A 98 -2.42 -4.83 -0.03
C VAL A 98 -0.94 -5.21 0.14
N PHE A 99 -0.02 -4.26 0.06
CA PHE A 99 1.39 -4.49 0.36
C PHE A 99 1.60 -5.02 1.77
N LEU A 100 0.98 -4.42 2.79
CA LEU A 100 1.05 -4.91 4.17
C LEU A 100 0.47 -6.33 4.33
N TYR A 101 -0.60 -6.64 3.60
CA TYR A 101 -1.21 -7.97 3.55
C TYR A 101 -0.24 -9.05 3.03
N THR A 102 0.72 -8.70 2.18
CA THR A 102 1.69 -9.70 1.66
C THR A 102 2.53 -10.34 2.77
N PHE A 103 2.78 -9.66 3.89
CA PHE A 103 3.62 -10.19 4.96
C PHE A 103 3.05 -11.45 5.63
N PRO A 104 1.81 -11.45 6.15
CA PRO A 104 1.22 -12.67 6.69
C PRO A 104 1.01 -13.72 5.58
N VAL A 105 0.70 -13.32 4.36
CA VAL A 105 0.44 -14.25 3.25
C VAL A 105 1.71 -14.97 2.78
N ASN A 106 2.84 -14.26 2.73
CA ASN A 106 4.14 -14.84 2.40
C ASN A 106 4.51 -15.97 3.37
N ILE A 107 4.05 -15.91 4.63
CA ILE A 107 4.21 -17.00 5.59
C ILE A 107 3.32 -18.20 5.25
N GLN A 108 2.09 -17.97 4.79
CA GLN A 108 1.22 -19.06 4.34
C GLN A 108 1.82 -19.79 3.13
N PHE A 109 2.41 -19.03 2.20
CA PHE A 109 3.18 -19.58 1.08
C PHE A 109 4.43 -20.33 1.54
N PHE A 110 5.16 -19.81 2.52
CA PHE A 110 6.34 -20.48 3.08
C PHE A 110 6.02 -21.87 3.63
N TYR A 111 4.89 -22.02 4.32
CA TYR A 111 4.40 -23.31 4.83
C TYR A 111 3.59 -24.12 3.80
N ALA A 112 3.53 -23.67 2.55
CA ALA A 112 2.77 -24.30 1.45
C ALA A 112 1.27 -24.55 1.77
N ASN A 113 0.67 -23.78 2.68
CA ASN A 113 -0.73 -23.90 3.06
C ASN A 113 -1.49 -22.65 2.61
N THR A 114 -1.97 -22.71 1.37
CA THR A 114 -2.60 -21.58 0.66
C THR A 114 -4.13 -21.62 0.71
N THR A 115 -4.75 -22.61 1.37
CA THR A 115 -6.21 -22.78 1.45
C THR A 115 -6.93 -21.54 2.02
N TRP A 116 -6.27 -20.81 2.93
CA TRP A 116 -6.85 -19.63 3.56
C TRP A 116 -6.80 -18.38 2.67
N ILE A 117 -5.93 -18.35 1.65
CA ILE A 117 -5.78 -17.24 0.71
C ILE A 117 -7.07 -16.98 -0.09
N PRO A 118 -7.65 -17.96 -0.81
CA PRO A 118 -8.89 -17.72 -1.53
C PRO A 118 -10.07 -17.41 -0.59
N ILE A 119 -10.12 -18.01 0.61
CA ILE A 119 -11.17 -17.72 1.61
C ILE A 119 -11.11 -16.25 2.05
N GLY A 120 -9.93 -15.76 2.42
CA GLY A 120 -9.73 -14.37 2.81
C GLY A 120 -10.10 -13.40 1.68
N THR A 121 -9.69 -13.70 0.45
CA THR A 121 -10.03 -12.90 -0.73
C THR A 121 -11.54 -12.86 -0.98
N LEU A 122 -12.25 -13.98 -0.88
CA LEU A 122 -13.70 -14.03 -1.06
C LEU A 122 -14.45 -13.26 0.04
N LEU A 123 -14.02 -13.37 1.30
CA LEU A 123 -14.58 -12.59 2.40
C LEU A 123 -14.37 -11.08 2.18
N ALA A 124 -13.17 -10.67 1.81
CA ALA A 124 -12.87 -9.27 1.51
C ALA A 124 -13.67 -8.75 0.31
N ALA A 125 -13.86 -9.56 -0.73
CA ALA A 125 -14.70 -9.24 -1.87
C ALA A 125 -16.18 -9.08 -1.46
N GLY A 126 -16.69 -9.96 -0.59
CA GLY A 126 -18.02 -9.84 -0.02
C GLY A 126 -18.20 -8.55 0.79
N VAL A 127 -17.24 -8.21 1.66
CA VAL A 127 -17.22 -6.92 2.39
C VAL A 127 -17.19 -5.75 1.40
N ASN A 128 -16.39 -5.84 0.35
CA ASN A 128 -16.28 -4.77 -0.65
C ASN A 128 -17.60 -4.55 -1.39
N TRP A 129 -18.23 -5.63 -1.83
CA TRP A 129 -19.52 -5.60 -2.51
C TRP A 129 -20.60 -4.99 -1.62
N LEU A 130 -20.72 -5.43 -0.36
CA LEU A 130 -21.69 -4.90 0.60
C LEU A 130 -21.46 -3.40 0.86
N LEU A 131 -20.22 -2.99 1.10
CA LEU A 131 -19.89 -1.59 1.33
C LEU A 131 -20.12 -0.73 0.09
N ASN A 132 -19.86 -1.25 -1.11
CA ASN A 132 -20.14 -0.53 -2.34
C ASN A 132 -21.64 -0.28 -2.52
N LEU A 133 -22.51 -1.24 -2.18
CA LEU A 133 -23.96 -1.05 -2.23
C LEU A 133 -24.44 0.10 -1.33
N VAL A 134 -23.78 0.32 -0.20
CA VAL A 134 -24.14 1.36 0.77
C VAL A 134 -23.44 2.69 0.47
N LEU A 135 -22.14 2.69 0.20
CA LEU A 135 -21.32 3.90 0.12
C LEU A 135 -21.37 4.59 -1.23
N ILE A 136 -21.45 3.85 -2.34
CA ILE A 136 -21.48 4.45 -3.68
C ILE A 136 -22.69 5.36 -3.88
N PRO A 137 -23.93 4.98 -3.49
CA PRO A 137 -25.09 5.87 -3.63
C PRO A 137 -24.95 7.22 -2.92
N HIS A 138 -24.19 7.29 -1.83
CA HIS A 138 -24.04 8.51 -1.02
C HIS A 138 -22.76 9.29 -1.34
N TYR A 139 -21.66 8.61 -1.70
CA TYR A 139 -20.33 9.21 -1.81
C TYR A 139 -19.66 8.97 -3.18
N ALA A 140 -20.35 8.34 -4.13
CA ALA A 140 -19.84 8.04 -5.47
C ALA A 140 -18.44 7.38 -5.46
N ALA A 141 -17.50 7.91 -6.25
CA ALA A 141 -16.13 7.37 -6.37
C ALA A 141 -15.39 7.32 -5.02
N TYR A 142 -15.62 8.27 -4.13
CA TYR A 142 -15.06 8.25 -2.78
C TYR A 142 -15.61 7.10 -1.95
N GLY A 143 -16.91 6.82 -2.09
CA GLY A 143 -17.55 5.68 -1.44
C GLY A 143 -16.92 4.36 -1.85
N ALA A 144 -16.65 4.20 -3.15
CA ALA A 144 -15.95 3.02 -3.68
C ALA A 144 -14.50 2.91 -3.16
N ALA A 145 -13.77 4.02 -3.10
CA ALA A 145 -12.41 4.03 -2.56
C ALA A 145 -12.38 3.66 -1.06
N MET A 146 -13.32 4.20 -0.27
CA MET A 146 -13.48 3.87 1.15
C MET A 146 -13.87 2.41 1.37
N ALA A 147 -14.81 1.88 0.57
CA ALA A 147 -15.14 0.46 0.59
C ALA A 147 -13.89 -0.40 0.34
N THR A 148 -13.03 0.01 -0.60
CA THR A 148 -11.80 -0.70 -0.96
C THR A 148 -10.77 -0.70 0.19
N ILE A 149 -10.55 0.45 0.83
CA ILE A 149 -9.68 0.54 2.02
C ILE A 149 -10.17 -0.39 3.12
N ILE A 150 -11.46 -0.36 3.45
CA ILE A 150 -12.04 -1.18 4.53
C ILE A 150 -11.93 -2.67 4.19
N SER A 151 -12.20 -3.07 2.95
CA SER A 151 -12.07 -4.45 2.49
C SER A 151 -10.64 -4.97 2.55
N TYR A 152 -9.65 -4.17 2.13
CA TYR A 152 -8.25 -4.57 2.21
C TYR A 152 -7.72 -4.55 3.64
N LEU A 153 -8.25 -3.70 4.51
CA LEU A 153 -7.98 -3.76 5.94
C LEU A 153 -8.54 -5.06 6.55
N ALA A 154 -9.78 -5.43 6.20
CA ALA A 154 -10.38 -6.70 6.61
C ALA A 154 -9.56 -7.91 6.11
N LEU A 155 -9.08 -7.85 4.86
CA LEU A 155 -8.19 -8.84 4.27
C LEU A 155 -6.88 -8.99 5.06
N LEU A 156 -6.22 -7.86 5.37
CA LEU A 156 -5.00 -7.83 6.20
C LEU A 156 -5.25 -8.43 7.58
N ILE A 157 -6.34 -8.04 8.26
CA ILE A 157 -6.70 -8.53 9.59
C ILE A 157 -6.91 -10.05 9.54
N PHE A 158 -7.70 -10.54 8.59
CA PHE A 158 -7.96 -11.96 8.42
C PHE A 158 -6.66 -12.76 8.26
N HIS A 159 -5.78 -12.33 7.36
CA HIS A 159 -4.52 -13.04 7.12
C HIS A 159 -3.55 -12.93 8.28
N HIS A 160 -3.51 -11.81 8.99
CA HIS A 160 -2.72 -11.67 10.20
C HIS A 160 -3.19 -12.68 11.27
N ILE A 161 -4.49 -12.79 11.51
CA ILE A 161 -5.06 -13.73 12.50
C ILE A 161 -4.74 -15.18 12.10
N VAL A 162 -5.04 -15.57 10.86
CA VAL A 162 -4.74 -16.92 10.37
C VAL A 162 -3.27 -17.25 10.55
N SER A 163 -2.38 -16.33 10.18
CA SER A 163 -0.94 -16.59 10.24
C SER A 163 -0.41 -16.63 11.67
N LYS A 164 -0.96 -15.80 12.55
CA LYS A 164 -0.61 -15.79 13.98
C LYS A 164 -1.04 -17.08 14.66
N VAL A 165 -2.27 -17.53 14.41
CA VAL A 165 -2.82 -18.76 15.02
C VAL A 165 -2.17 -20.01 14.45
N LYS A 166 -2.06 -20.15 13.13
CA LYS A 166 -1.58 -21.39 12.49
C LYS A 166 -0.07 -21.51 12.36
N TYR A 167 0.64 -20.40 12.17
CA TYR A 167 2.08 -20.41 11.85
C TYR A 167 2.93 -19.63 12.87
N HIS A 168 2.33 -19.23 13.99
CA HIS A 168 2.99 -18.47 15.07
C HIS A 168 3.70 -17.21 14.53
N TYR A 169 3.05 -16.59 13.55
CA TYR A 169 3.53 -15.39 12.90
C TYR A 169 3.69 -14.23 13.89
N SER A 170 4.89 -13.66 13.94
CA SER A 170 5.23 -12.50 14.76
C SER A 170 6.13 -11.50 14.02
N ASP A 171 6.33 -11.70 12.71
CA ASP A 171 7.29 -10.91 11.94
C ASP A 171 6.90 -9.42 11.85
N VAL A 172 5.59 -9.13 11.83
CA VAL A 172 5.06 -7.76 11.89
C VAL A 172 3.90 -7.72 12.88
N SER A 173 4.00 -6.80 13.84
CA SER A 173 3.01 -6.61 14.89
C SER A 173 1.81 -5.80 14.42
N VAL A 174 0.65 -6.01 15.06
CA VAL A 174 -0.56 -5.19 14.83
C VAL A 174 -0.29 -3.70 15.04
N ARG A 175 0.52 -3.35 16.06
CA ARG A 175 0.93 -1.97 16.32
C ARG A 175 1.67 -1.36 15.12
N GLN A 176 2.57 -2.11 14.48
CA GLN A 176 3.26 -1.64 13.29
C GLN A 176 2.28 -1.42 12.13
N TYR A 177 1.35 -2.35 11.88
CA TYR A 177 0.34 -2.15 10.84
C TYR A 177 -0.49 -0.89 11.05
N ILE A 178 -0.94 -0.63 12.28
CA ILE A 178 -1.72 0.56 12.63
C ILE A 178 -0.90 1.83 12.41
N ILE A 179 0.34 1.87 12.93
CA ILE A 179 1.20 3.05 12.79
C ILE A 179 1.50 3.34 11.31
N LEU A 180 1.91 2.33 10.54
CA LEU A 180 2.29 2.51 9.14
C LEU A 180 1.10 2.91 8.27
N SER A 181 -0.05 2.26 8.46
CA SER A 181 -1.28 2.62 7.74
C SER A 181 -1.75 4.02 8.12
N GLY A 182 -1.65 4.38 9.40
CA GLY A 182 -1.95 5.72 9.90
C GLY A 182 -1.04 6.79 9.27
N ILE A 183 0.27 6.56 9.23
CA ILE A 183 1.23 7.47 8.57
C ILE A 183 0.87 7.67 7.10
N VAL A 184 0.67 6.59 6.36
CA VAL A 184 0.36 6.67 4.92
C VAL A 184 -0.98 7.34 4.67
N PHE A 185 -2.01 7.03 5.47
CA PHE A 185 -3.32 7.68 5.37
C PHE A 185 -3.25 9.18 5.71
N SER A 186 -2.62 9.55 6.82
CA SER A 186 -2.45 10.95 7.22
C SER A 186 -1.65 11.73 6.19
N TYR A 187 -0.60 11.14 5.62
CA TYR A 187 0.17 11.76 4.54
C TYR A 187 -0.67 11.93 3.27
N ALA A 188 -1.46 10.91 2.90
CA ALA A 188 -2.39 11.03 1.78
C ALA A 188 -3.35 12.20 2.00
N MET A 189 -3.96 12.32 3.18
CA MET A 189 -4.84 13.45 3.50
C MET A 189 -4.11 14.79 3.41
N LEU A 190 -2.90 14.89 3.95
CA LEU A 190 -2.06 16.09 3.87
C LEU A 190 -1.78 16.48 2.41
N MET A 191 -1.38 15.53 1.56
CA MET A 191 -1.12 15.79 0.15
C MET A 191 -2.39 16.21 -0.60
N ASN A 192 -3.57 15.67 -0.24
CA ASN A 192 -4.84 16.10 -0.82
C ASN A 192 -5.20 17.55 -0.47
N MET A 193 -4.93 17.98 0.76
CA MET A 193 -5.22 19.35 1.20
C MET A 193 -4.51 20.41 0.35
N PHE A 194 -3.35 20.06 -0.21
CA PHE A 194 -2.53 20.96 -1.04
C PHE A 194 -2.54 20.58 -2.54
N LEU A 195 -3.56 19.88 -3.04
CA LEU A 195 -3.68 19.55 -4.47
C LEU A 195 -3.60 20.79 -5.36
N GLY A 196 -4.23 21.89 -4.95
CA GLY A 196 -4.25 23.15 -5.71
C GLY A 196 -2.96 23.97 -5.62
N ASN A 197 -2.03 23.65 -4.72
CA ASN A 197 -0.79 24.41 -4.54
C ASN A 197 0.44 23.50 -4.67
N ILE A 198 0.94 23.41 -5.91
CA ILE A 198 2.08 22.56 -6.28
C ILE A 198 3.32 22.87 -5.45
N VAL A 199 3.64 24.15 -5.22
CA VAL A 199 4.86 24.56 -4.52
C VAL A 199 4.84 24.07 -3.07
N ILE A 200 3.71 24.26 -2.37
CA ILE A 200 3.58 23.81 -0.97
C ILE A 200 3.64 22.28 -0.90
N ARG A 201 2.90 21.58 -1.77
CA ARG A 201 2.85 20.12 -1.78
C ARG A 201 4.23 19.50 -2.01
N TRP A 202 4.96 19.96 -3.02
CA TRP A 202 6.32 19.47 -3.31
C TRP A 202 7.30 19.82 -2.20
N SER A 203 7.23 21.04 -1.66
CA SER A 203 8.11 21.45 -0.56
C SER A 203 7.91 20.54 0.67
N LEU A 204 6.66 20.32 1.08
CA LEU A 204 6.32 19.42 2.18
C LEU A 204 6.73 17.98 1.88
N GLY A 205 6.44 17.49 0.68
CA GLY A 205 6.77 16.13 0.29
C GLY A 205 8.27 15.87 0.28
N ILE A 206 9.06 16.77 -0.30
CA ILE A 206 10.53 16.69 -0.29
C ILE A 206 11.06 16.74 1.15
N ILE A 207 10.59 17.68 1.98
CA ILE A 207 11.02 17.78 3.38
C ILE A 207 10.73 16.48 4.13
N ILE A 208 9.50 15.95 4.03
CA ILE A 208 9.10 14.72 4.73
C ILE A 208 9.91 13.52 4.23
N LEU A 209 10.13 13.40 2.92
CA LEU A 209 10.95 12.33 2.35
C LEU A 209 12.42 12.43 2.78
N ILE A 210 13.00 13.63 2.86
CA ILE A 210 14.36 13.84 3.37
C ILE A 210 14.43 13.46 4.85
N VAL A 211 13.52 13.97 5.68
CA VAL A 211 13.46 13.63 7.11
C VAL A 211 13.33 12.12 7.28
N TYR A 212 12.46 11.47 6.50
CA TYR A 212 12.31 10.02 6.47
C TYR A 212 13.63 9.33 6.11
N SER A 213 14.28 9.74 5.02
CA SER A 213 15.57 9.18 4.61
C SER A 213 16.67 9.36 5.65
N VAL A 214 16.71 10.48 6.37
CA VAL A 214 17.68 10.74 7.45
C VAL A 214 17.40 9.88 8.68
N VAL A 215 16.14 9.78 9.10
CA VAL A 215 15.73 8.94 10.24
C VAL A 215 16.05 7.46 9.96
N PHE A 216 15.82 7.02 8.73
CA PHE A 216 16.06 5.64 8.30
C PHE A 216 17.40 5.45 7.55
N GLN A 217 18.34 6.39 7.66
CA GLN A 217 19.59 6.36 6.88
C GLN A 217 20.43 5.09 7.15
N LYS A 218 20.48 4.63 8.40
CA LYS A 218 21.21 3.41 8.78
C LYS A 218 20.61 2.17 8.11
N VAL A 219 19.28 2.15 7.98
CA VAL A 219 18.54 1.09 7.27
C VAL A 219 18.85 1.12 5.77
N ILE A 220 18.84 2.31 5.17
CA ILE A 220 19.10 2.51 3.73
C ILE A 220 20.55 2.15 3.38
N LEU A 221 21.51 2.63 4.17
CA LEU A 221 22.94 2.38 3.94
C LEU A 221 23.29 0.89 4.06
N ASP A 222 22.66 0.15 4.98
CA ASP A 222 22.90 -1.29 5.10
C ASP A 222 22.32 -2.10 3.93
N LEU A 223 21.19 -1.66 3.35
CA LEU A 223 20.61 -2.27 2.14
C LEU A 223 21.55 -2.09 0.94
N LEU A 224 22.16 -0.91 0.81
CA LEU A 224 23.12 -0.59 -0.27
C LEU A 224 24.49 -1.26 -0.04
N GLY A 225 24.96 -1.31 1.21
CA GLY A 225 26.27 -1.82 1.59
C GLY A 225 26.43 -3.34 1.44
N LYS A 226 25.36 -4.12 1.56
CA LYS A 226 25.43 -5.59 1.38
C LYS A 226 25.73 -6.04 -0.05
N LYS A 227 25.53 -5.19 -1.06
CA LYS A 227 25.92 -5.50 -2.44
C LYS A 227 27.45 -5.52 -2.64
N ARG A 228 28.23 -4.89 -1.74
CA ARG A 228 29.70 -4.82 -1.82
C ARG A 228 30.44 -6.00 -1.17
N ARG A 229 29.79 -6.81 -0.31
CA ARG A 229 30.43 -7.94 0.41
C ARG A 229 30.11 -9.33 -0.17
N ARG A 230 29.41 -9.41 -1.31
CA ARG A 230 29.09 -10.66 -2.02
C ARG A 230 29.74 -10.75 -3.41
N ARG A 231 30.81 -9.98 -3.66
CA ARG A 231 31.72 -10.18 -4.80
C ARG A 231 33.06 -10.65 -4.28
#